data_AF-A0A2W1CRS3-F1
#
_entry.id   AF-A0A2W1CRS3-F1
#
_cell.length_a   1.000
_cell.length_b   1.000
_cell.length_c   1.000
_cell.angle_alpha   90.00
_cell.angle_beta   90.00
_cell.angle_gamma   90.00
#
_symmetry.space_group_name_H-M   'P 1'
#
loop_
_entity.id
_entity.type
_entity.pdbx_description
1 polymer ?
#
loop_
_entity_poly.entity_id
_entity_poly.type
_entity_poly.pdbx_seq_one_letter_code
_entity_poly.pdbx_strand_id
1 'polypeptide(L)'
;MRSNGLTADDWQVVTEYMDVLSPLKECTKRLEGRGKAKDEDEDEAINDSKPGSFGAIAEIIPVFEYLLTTLESRLQSYDDVVHDAHDEAPGDHLAINLRAAISKARDYYNKLDNTPAYYAATILHPRYKNYCDVAWGDQPGWLELNNRNFQALWAQYRSLPKPRTHTRAKVNNIDDAINSLIDPNRAVDEEDEFDIWKRREPQVEAGSDSAKFPTKYWVGLQDRYPNLSKLALDVLSIPASSCECERVFSELGDLLEPRRRKISPELLAAIHCSRRWRKAGFGSSEIDEKEQLTVEQLISKYHVDTWDEG
;
A
#
# COMPACT_ATOMS: atom_id res chain seq x y z
N MET A 1 -53.89 -1.84 -11.63
CA MET A 1 -52.69 -2.65 -11.91
C MET A 1 -51.49 -1.87 -11.39
N ARG A 2 -50.68 -2.45 -10.50
CA ARG A 2 -49.60 -1.74 -9.80
C ARG A 2 -48.43 -1.49 -10.75
N SER A 3 -48.20 -0.24 -11.14
CA SER A 3 -46.94 0.19 -11.78
C SER A 3 -45.91 0.61 -10.71
N ASN A 4 -45.69 -0.24 -9.70
CA ASN A 4 -44.74 0.03 -8.61
C ASN A 4 -43.33 -0.50 -8.93
N GLY A 5 -42.96 -0.61 -10.21
CA GLY A 5 -41.66 -1.12 -10.65
C GLY A 5 -40.89 -0.07 -11.43
N LEU A 6 -39.56 -0.20 -11.43
CA LEU A 6 -38.66 0.58 -12.27
C LEU A 6 -39.06 0.43 -13.75
N THR A 7 -39.17 1.55 -14.44
CA THR A 7 -39.40 1.62 -15.89
C THR A 7 -38.16 1.20 -16.67
N ALA A 8 -38.29 1.00 -17.99
CA ALA A 8 -37.13 0.70 -18.84
C ALA A 8 -36.09 1.83 -18.79
N ASP A 9 -36.54 3.08 -18.75
CA ASP A 9 -35.71 4.27 -18.64
C ASP A 9 -34.98 4.31 -17.29
N ASP A 10 -35.66 3.96 -16.19
CA ASP A 10 -35.03 3.86 -14.87
C ASP A 10 -33.90 2.81 -14.86
N TRP A 11 -34.12 1.65 -15.50
CA TRP A 11 -33.08 0.61 -15.62
C TRP A 11 -31.90 1.04 -16.49
N GLN A 12 -32.15 1.82 -17.53
CA GLN A 12 -31.10 2.41 -18.35
C GLN A 12 -30.24 3.35 -17.51
N VAL A 13 -30.85 4.27 -16.76
CA VAL A 13 -30.14 5.17 -15.84
C VAL A 13 -29.31 4.39 -14.82
N VAL A 14 -29.86 3.34 -14.21
CA VAL A 14 -29.11 2.48 -13.27
C VAL A 14 -27.88 1.85 -13.93
N THR A 15 -28.03 1.39 -15.17
CA THR A 15 -26.92 0.78 -15.93
C THR A 15 -25.81 1.81 -16.19
N GLU A 16 -26.17 3.03 -16.56
CA GLU A 16 -25.21 4.13 -16.76
C GLU A 16 -24.47 4.48 -15.45
N TYR A 17 -25.16 4.51 -14.30
CA TYR A 17 -24.51 4.69 -13.00
C TYR A 17 -23.55 3.56 -12.66
N MET A 18 -23.93 2.30 -12.94
CA MET A 18 -23.04 1.15 -12.71
C MET A 18 -21.76 1.27 -13.53
N ASP A 19 -21.86 1.71 -14.78
CA ASP A 19 -20.72 1.93 -15.65
C ASP A 19 -19.82 3.07 -15.16
N VAL A 20 -20.41 4.20 -14.74
CA VAL A 20 -19.68 5.35 -14.19
C VAL A 20 -18.99 5.03 -12.86
N LEU A 21 -19.59 4.17 -12.03
CA LEU A 21 -19.02 3.76 -10.74
C LEU A 21 -18.01 2.61 -10.84
N SER A 22 -17.92 1.94 -12.00
CA SER A 22 -17.03 0.81 -12.22
C SER A 22 -15.55 1.12 -11.93
N PRO A 23 -14.97 2.26 -12.39
CA PRO A 23 -13.58 2.62 -12.09
C PRO A 23 -13.34 2.84 -10.60
N LEU A 24 -14.30 3.46 -9.88
CA LEU A 24 -14.20 3.67 -8.44
C LEU A 24 -14.17 2.32 -7.70
N LYS A 25 -15.04 1.39 -8.08
CA LYS A 25 -15.08 0.03 -7.52
C LYS A 25 -13.79 -0.75 -7.78
N GLU A 26 -13.19 -0.59 -8.95
CA GLU A 26 -11.90 -1.22 -9.26
C GLU A 26 -10.77 -0.64 -8.38
N CYS A 27 -10.73 0.69 -8.25
CA CYS A 27 -9.76 1.39 -7.42
C CYS A 27 -9.86 0.99 -5.94
N THR A 28 -11.07 0.93 -5.38
CA THR A 28 -11.26 0.54 -3.97
C THR A 28 -10.83 -0.91 -3.73
N LYS A 29 -11.26 -1.85 -4.59
CA LYS A 29 -10.83 -3.25 -4.52
C LYS A 29 -9.31 -3.41 -4.60
N ARG A 30 -8.65 -2.57 -5.42
CA ARG A 30 -7.19 -2.56 -5.54
C ARG A 30 -6.50 -2.15 -4.23
N LEU A 31 -7.04 -1.15 -3.54
CA LEU A 31 -6.45 -0.60 -2.31
C LEU A 31 -6.84 -1.38 -1.03
N GLU A 32 -7.74 -2.35 -1.13
CA GLU A 32 -8.16 -3.23 -0.02
C GLU A 32 -7.21 -4.41 0.25
N GLY A 33 -6.03 -4.52 -0.37
CA GLY A 33 -5.01 -5.51 0.07
C GLY A 33 -5.25 -6.98 -0.27
N ARG A 34 -6.49 -7.38 -0.57
CA ARG A 34 -6.88 -8.74 -1.02
C ARG A 34 -7.81 -8.74 -2.22
N GLY A 35 -7.62 -7.84 -3.18
CA GLY A 35 -8.39 -7.86 -4.41
C GLY A 35 -8.25 -9.23 -5.08
N LYS A 36 -9.29 -10.08 -5.00
CA LYS A 36 -9.39 -11.27 -5.83
C LYS A 36 -9.39 -10.77 -7.28
N ALA A 37 -8.41 -11.21 -8.07
CA ALA A 37 -8.62 -11.20 -9.51
C ALA A 37 -9.90 -12.01 -9.76
N LYS A 38 -10.86 -11.38 -10.43
CA LYS A 38 -12.24 -11.84 -10.69
C LYS A 38 -12.50 -13.32 -10.39
N ASP A 39 -13.45 -13.56 -9.48
CA ASP A 39 -14.25 -14.79 -9.46
C ASP A 39 -15.04 -14.85 -10.79
N GLU A 40 -14.41 -15.34 -11.85
CA GLU A 40 -15.06 -15.91 -13.04
C GLU A 40 -14.35 -17.25 -13.27
N ASP A 41 -15.09 -18.33 -13.02
CA ASP A 41 -14.75 -19.77 -13.14
C ASP A 41 -14.07 -20.47 -11.94
N GLU A 42 -14.88 -21.25 -11.22
CA GLU A 42 -14.58 -22.02 -10.01
C GLU A 42 -13.73 -23.30 -10.23
N ASP A 43 -13.06 -23.48 -11.37
CA ASP A 43 -12.45 -24.77 -11.75
C ASP A 43 -10.96 -24.74 -12.13
N GLU A 44 -10.17 -23.79 -11.59
CA GLU A 44 -8.71 -23.90 -11.66
C GLU A 44 -8.05 -24.06 -10.28
N ALA A 45 -7.36 -25.21 -10.19
CA ALA A 45 -6.57 -25.72 -9.09
C ALA A 45 -5.80 -24.68 -8.26
N ILE A 46 -5.62 -25.05 -6.99
CA ILE A 46 -4.65 -24.51 -6.02
C ILE A 46 -3.35 -24.14 -6.74
N ASN A 47 -3.25 -22.89 -7.19
CA ASN A 47 -2.02 -22.32 -7.65
C ASN A 47 -1.60 -21.34 -6.55
N ASP A 48 -0.57 -21.73 -5.82
CA ASP A 48 0.07 -21.04 -4.70
C ASP A 48 0.78 -19.74 -5.14
N SER A 49 0.24 -19.07 -6.16
CA SER A 49 0.82 -17.96 -6.88
C SER A 49 -0.25 -16.92 -7.18
N LYS A 50 -0.54 -16.09 -6.18
CA LYS A 50 -0.65 -14.62 -6.34
C LYS A 50 -0.87 -13.91 -4.99
N PRO A 51 0.11 -13.92 -4.08
CA PRO A 51 0.19 -12.88 -3.07
C PRO A 51 0.96 -11.68 -3.65
N GLY A 52 0.52 -10.46 -3.38
CA GLY A 52 1.38 -9.26 -3.49
C GLY A 52 1.12 -8.33 -4.67
N SER A 53 0.42 -7.23 -4.37
CA SER A 53 0.59 -5.88 -4.97
C SER A 53 -0.49 -4.96 -4.41
N PHE A 54 -1.66 -5.51 -4.07
CA PHE A 54 -2.82 -4.75 -3.65
C PHE A 54 -2.65 -4.15 -2.24
N GLY A 55 -3.26 -2.98 -2.01
CA GLY A 55 -3.34 -2.32 -0.70
C GLY A 55 -2.04 -1.73 -0.16
N ALA A 56 -1.01 -1.55 -1.00
CA ALA A 56 0.19 -0.84 -0.61
C ALA A 56 0.00 0.68 -0.71
N ILE A 57 0.48 1.43 0.27
CA ILE A 57 0.41 2.91 0.29
C ILE A 57 1.02 3.54 -0.98
N ALA A 58 2.02 2.92 -1.58
CA ALA A 58 2.70 3.39 -2.78
C ALA A 58 1.80 3.44 -4.02
N GLU A 59 0.68 2.70 -4.02
CA GLU A 59 -0.29 2.67 -5.11
C GLU A 59 -1.33 3.79 -5.03
N ILE A 60 -1.45 4.48 -3.90
CA ILE A 60 -2.53 5.45 -3.68
C ILE A 60 -2.47 6.58 -4.69
N ILE A 61 -1.31 7.22 -4.87
CA ILE A 61 -1.15 8.31 -5.86
C ILE A 61 -1.50 7.82 -7.27
N PRO A 62 -0.90 6.73 -7.80
CA PRO A 62 -1.27 6.20 -9.11
C PRO A 62 -2.75 5.85 -9.28
N VAL A 63 -3.39 5.33 -8.24
CA VAL A 63 -4.82 4.95 -8.27
C VAL A 63 -5.72 6.19 -8.29
N PHE A 64 -5.40 7.23 -7.53
CA PHE A 64 -6.13 8.50 -7.57
C PHE A 64 -5.97 9.20 -8.92
N GLU A 65 -4.76 9.24 -9.47
CA GLU A 65 -4.49 9.82 -10.80
C GLU A 65 -5.31 9.10 -11.89
N TYR A 66 -5.34 7.76 -11.86
CA TYR A 66 -6.18 6.96 -12.76
C TYR A 66 -7.67 7.26 -12.60
N LEU A 67 -8.16 7.31 -11.35
CA LEU A 67 -9.57 7.56 -11.06
C LEU A 67 -9.99 8.95 -11.55
N LEU A 68 -9.22 9.99 -11.23
CA LEU A 68 -9.49 11.36 -11.65
C LEU A 68 -9.48 11.48 -13.17
N THR A 69 -8.44 10.97 -13.84
CA THR A 69 -8.34 10.97 -15.30
C THR A 69 -9.53 10.28 -15.94
N THR A 70 -9.96 9.14 -15.39
CA THR A 70 -11.09 8.38 -15.92
C THR A 70 -12.40 9.14 -15.74
N LEU A 71 -12.67 9.70 -14.56
CA LEU A 71 -13.89 10.47 -14.30
C LEU A 71 -13.94 11.75 -15.14
N GLU A 72 -12.82 12.46 -15.30
CA GLU A 72 -12.71 13.66 -16.11
C GLU A 72 -12.91 13.36 -17.60
N SER A 73 -12.30 12.28 -18.12
CA SER A 73 -12.52 11.83 -19.50
C SER A 73 -13.97 11.43 -19.75
N ARG A 74 -14.63 10.80 -18.75
CA ARG A 74 -16.06 10.50 -18.81
C ARG A 74 -16.90 11.77 -18.81
N LEU A 75 -16.53 12.78 -18.02
CA LEU A 75 -17.26 14.04 -17.99
C LEU A 75 -17.22 14.76 -19.34
N GLN A 76 -16.06 14.75 -20.03
CA GLN A 76 -15.92 15.33 -21.36
C GLN A 76 -16.89 14.74 -22.38
N SER A 77 -17.24 13.45 -22.25
CA SER A 77 -18.22 12.82 -23.15
C SER A 77 -19.66 13.38 -23.00
N TYR A 78 -19.94 14.11 -21.93
CA TYR A 78 -21.22 14.78 -21.70
C TYR A 78 -21.22 16.26 -22.11
N ASP A 79 -20.07 16.86 -22.46
CA ASP A 79 -20.00 18.29 -22.77
C ASP A 79 -20.75 18.65 -24.08
N ASP A 80 -20.85 17.71 -25.02
CA ASP A 80 -21.55 17.87 -26.31
C ASP A 80 -23.04 17.45 -26.25
N VAL A 81 -23.54 16.98 -25.11
CA VAL A 81 -24.92 16.50 -24.97
C VAL A 81 -25.87 17.67 -24.72
N VAL A 82 -26.82 17.87 -25.63
CA VAL A 82 -27.89 18.86 -25.45
C VAL A 82 -28.99 18.23 -24.59
N HIS A 83 -28.93 18.46 -23.29
CA HIS A 83 -29.84 17.87 -22.30
C HIS A 83 -31.29 18.39 -22.39
N ASP A 84 -31.52 19.52 -23.05
CA ASP A 84 -32.84 20.16 -23.18
C ASP A 84 -33.42 20.09 -24.61
N ALA A 85 -32.93 19.18 -25.45
CA ALA A 85 -33.30 19.15 -26.87
C ALA A 85 -34.77 18.71 -27.13
N HIS A 86 -35.30 17.82 -26.29
CA HIS A 86 -36.66 17.28 -26.36
C HIS A 86 -37.02 16.55 -25.05
N ASP A 87 -38.31 16.24 -24.80
CA ASP A 87 -38.78 15.59 -23.57
C ASP A 87 -38.13 14.20 -23.30
N GLU A 88 -37.58 13.56 -24.33
CA GLU A 88 -36.84 12.27 -24.27
C GLU A 88 -35.31 12.45 -24.14
N ALA A 89 -34.82 13.68 -23.92
CA ALA A 89 -33.39 13.96 -23.92
C ALA A 89 -32.75 13.38 -22.65
N PRO A 90 -31.48 12.91 -22.72
CA PRO A 90 -30.79 12.38 -21.55
C PRO A 90 -30.71 13.44 -20.46
N GLY A 91 -31.23 13.16 -19.28
CA GLY A 91 -31.20 14.12 -18.17
C GLY A 91 -29.76 14.49 -17.77
N ASP A 92 -29.55 15.74 -17.38
CA ASP A 92 -28.24 16.29 -16.97
C ASP A 92 -27.70 15.75 -15.63
N HIS A 93 -28.55 15.03 -14.89
CA HIS A 93 -28.26 14.47 -13.57
C HIS A 93 -26.93 13.69 -13.48
N LEU A 94 -26.56 12.92 -14.51
CA LEU A 94 -25.32 12.15 -14.51
C LEU A 94 -24.07 13.03 -14.62
N ALA A 95 -24.11 14.05 -15.49
CA ALA A 95 -23.02 15.03 -15.61
C ALA A 95 -22.87 15.87 -14.34
N ILE A 96 -23.99 16.28 -13.73
CA ILE A 96 -23.99 16.98 -12.42
C ILE A 96 -23.35 16.10 -11.34
N ASN A 97 -23.78 14.85 -11.23
CA ASN A 97 -23.28 13.93 -10.20
C ASN A 97 -21.80 13.56 -10.44
N LEU A 98 -21.36 13.46 -11.70
CA LEU A 98 -19.97 13.21 -12.05
C LEU A 98 -19.08 14.40 -11.68
N ARG A 99 -19.52 15.65 -11.91
CA ARG A 99 -18.81 16.84 -11.43
C ARG A 99 -18.67 16.85 -9.90
N ALA A 100 -19.73 16.48 -9.18
CA ALA A 100 -19.69 16.34 -7.73
C ALA A 100 -18.72 15.24 -7.28
N ALA A 101 -18.70 14.09 -7.98
CA ALA A 101 -17.76 13.00 -7.72
C ALA A 101 -16.30 13.41 -7.96
N ILE A 102 -16.00 14.10 -9.06
CA ILE A 102 -14.67 14.63 -9.37
C ILE A 102 -14.24 15.64 -8.30
N SER A 103 -15.12 16.58 -7.93
CA SER A 103 -14.84 17.52 -6.85
C SER A 103 -14.49 16.80 -5.56
N LYS A 104 -15.25 15.76 -5.20
CA LYS A 104 -15.00 14.98 -3.99
C LYS A 104 -13.69 14.19 -4.08
N ALA A 105 -13.39 13.58 -5.22
CA ALA A 105 -12.15 12.84 -5.43
C ALA A 105 -10.93 13.78 -5.30
N ARG A 106 -11.01 14.99 -5.86
CA ARG A 106 -9.98 16.04 -5.70
C ARG A 106 -9.81 16.47 -4.25
N ASP A 107 -10.89 16.66 -3.50
CA ASP A 107 -10.81 16.97 -2.07
C ASP A 107 -10.02 15.93 -1.29
N TYR A 108 -10.19 14.64 -1.61
CA TYR A 108 -9.40 13.57 -0.99
C TYR A 108 -7.98 13.50 -1.53
N TYR A 109 -7.79 13.76 -2.82
CA TYR A 109 -6.46 13.78 -3.42
C TYR A 109 -5.58 14.86 -2.81
N ASN A 110 -6.13 16.05 -2.58
CA ASN A 110 -5.45 17.15 -1.89
C ASN A 110 -5.06 16.80 -0.44
N LYS A 111 -5.76 15.86 0.20
CA LYS A 111 -5.39 15.42 1.55
C LYS A 111 -4.14 14.55 1.56
N LEU A 112 -3.71 14.01 0.42
CA LEU A 112 -2.45 13.26 0.34
C LEU A 112 -1.25 14.15 0.66
N ASP A 113 -1.32 15.46 0.37
CA ASP A 113 -0.28 16.42 0.70
C ASP A 113 -0.17 16.70 2.22
N ASN A 114 -1.13 16.25 3.05
CA ASN A 114 -1.07 16.43 4.51
C ASN A 114 0.07 15.63 5.16
N THR A 115 0.61 14.63 4.46
CA THR A 115 1.74 13.84 4.95
C THR A 115 2.67 13.48 3.80
N PRO A 116 4.01 13.59 3.99
CA PRO A 116 4.96 13.15 2.98
C PRO A 116 4.92 11.64 2.73
N ALA A 117 4.22 10.85 3.57
CA ALA A 117 4.23 9.39 3.50
C ALA A 117 3.73 8.83 2.16
N TYR A 118 2.67 9.41 1.56
CA TYR A 118 2.15 8.95 0.27
C TYR A 118 3.17 9.17 -0.85
N TYR A 119 3.72 10.38 -0.93
CA TYR A 119 4.74 10.71 -1.91
C TYR A 119 6.02 9.89 -1.72
N ALA A 120 6.49 9.77 -0.47
CA ALA A 120 7.65 8.96 -0.11
C ALA A 120 7.44 7.48 -0.51
N ALA A 121 6.27 6.90 -0.22
CA ALA A 121 5.96 5.53 -0.58
C ALA A 121 6.03 5.30 -2.09
N THR A 122 5.45 6.22 -2.87
CA THR A 122 5.45 6.12 -4.34
C THR A 122 6.88 6.22 -4.89
N ILE A 123 7.67 7.21 -4.49
CA ILE A 123 9.03 7.38 -5.05
C ILE A 123 10.05 6.36 -4.52
N LEU A 124 9.82 5.76 -3.35
CA LEU A 124 10.65 4.65 -2.83
C LEU A 124 10.21 3.29 -3.37
N HIS A 125 9.10 3.22 -4.10
CA HIS A 125 8.70 1.98 -4.76
C HIS A 125 9.60 1.73 -5.98
N PRO A 126 10.25 0.55 -6.09
CA PRO A 126 11.26 0.30 -7.14
C PRO A 126 10.74 0.45 -8.57
N ARG A 127 9.43 0.26 -8.77
CA ARG A 127 8.74 0.47 -10.03
C ARG A 127 8.23 1.89 -10.24
N TYR A 128 7.79 2.59 -9.18
CA TYR A 128 7.18 3.93 -9.27
C TYR A 128 8.16 5.06 -8.96
N LYS A 129 9.44 4.72 -8.84
CA LYS A 129 10.57 5.61 -8.57
C LYS A 129 10.56 6.94 -9.35
N ASN A 130 10.18 6.91 -10.62
CA ASN A 130 10.10 8.10 -11.48
C ASN A 130 8.65 8.47 -11.84
N TYR A 131 7.66 7.86 -11.17
CA TYR A 131 6.25 8.02 -11.52
C TYR A 131 5.80 9.47 -11.37
N CYS A 132 6.04 10.08 -10.21
CA CYS A 132 5.66 11.46 -9.94
C CYS A 132 6.39 12.47 -10.82
N ASP A 133 7.65 12.19 -11.20
CA ASP A 133 8.42 13.04 -12.11
C ASP A 133 7.76 13.11 -13.50
N VAL A 134 7.09 12.03 -13.93
CA VAL A 134 6.37 11.96 -15.21
C VAL A 134 4.92 12.44 -15.06
N ALA A 135 4.19 11.93 -14.07
CA ALA A 135 2.77 12.24 -13.86
C ALA A 135 2.53 13.72 -13.55
N TRP A 136 3.46 14.38 -12.87
CA TRP A 136 3.36 15.79 -12.49
C TRP A 136 4.26 16.69 -13.33
N GLY A 137 4.63 16.27 -14.54
CA GLY A 137 5.50 17.03 -15.44
C GLY A 137 4.98 18.45 -15.75
N ASP A 138 3.65 18.62 -15.79
CA ASP A 138 2.99 19.91 -16.03
C ASP A 138 2.77 20.73 -14.74
N GLN A 139 3.16 20.21 -13.57
CA GLN A 139 2.95 20.82 -12.25
C GLN A 139 4.27 20.91 -11.46
N PRO A 140 5.28 21.66 -11.95
CA PRO A 140 6.61 21.70 -11.34
C PRO A 140 6.59 22.18 -9.88
N GLY A 141 5.74 23.15 -9.54
CA GLY A 141 5.60 23.65 -8.17
C GLY A 141 5.09 22.58 -7.19
N TRP A 142 4.26 21.65 -7.65
CA TRP A 142 3.77 20.55 -6.83
C TRP A 142 4.87 19.52 -6.57
N LEU A 143 5.64 19.19 -7.61
CA LEU A 143 6.78 18.30 -7.52
C LEU A 143 7.86 18.86 -6.58
N GLU A 144 8.16 20.16 -6.68
CA GLU A 144 9.10 20.84 -5.78
C GLU A 144 8.64 20.82 -4.31
N LEU A 145 7.36 21.11 -4.06
CA LEU A 145 6.78 21.07 -2.72
C LEU A 145 6.89 19.67 -2.10
N ASN A 146 6.48 18.64 -2.84
CA ASN A 146 6.51 17.26 -2.37
C ASN A 146 7.94 16.74 -2.18
N ASN A 147 8.86 17.07 -3.08
CA ASN A 147 10.29 16.77 -2.91
C ASN A 147 10.86 17.44 -1.65
N ARG A 148 10.53 18.71 -1.40
CA ARG A 148 10.98 19.38 -0.17
C ARG A 148 10.45 18.69 1.09
N ASN A 149 9.17 18.31 1.10
CA ASN A 149 8.56 17.60 2.23
C ASN A 149 9.19 16.21 2.43
N PHE A 150 9.48 15.49 1.34
CA PHE A 150 10.22 14.23 1.38
C PHE A 150 11.63 14.42 1.93
N GLN A 151 12.37 15.43 1.48
CA GLN A 151 13.72 15.70 1.97
C GLN A 151 13.73 16.01 3.46
N ALA A 152 12.72 16.72 3.97
CA ALA A 152 12.56 16.95 5.40
C ALA A 152 12.30 15.67 6.20
N LEU A 153 11.51 14.73 5.65
CA LEU A 153 11.31 13.40 6.23
C LEU A 153 12.62 12.58 6.19
N TRP A 154 13.27 12.55 5.03
CA TRP A 154 14.49 11.81 4.79
C TRP A 154 15.65 12.25 5.68
N ALA A 155 15.77 13.55 5.96
CA ALA A 155 16.79 14.09 6.86
C ALA A 155 16.79 13.42 8.24
N GLN A 156 15.62 13.02 8.76
CA GLN A 156 15.48 12.33 10.05
C GLN A 156 16.14 10.94 10.04
N TYR A 157 16.09 10.26 8.90
CA TYR A 157 16.67 8.94 8.71
C TYR A 157 18.15 9.02 8.29
N ARG A 158 18.50 9.99 7.46
CA ARG A 158 19.88 10.26 7.03
C ARG A 158 20.80 10.48 8.22
N SER A 159 20.33 11.18 9.25
CA SER A 159 21.09 11.45 10.48
C SER A 159 21.25 10.25 11.41
N LEU A 160 20.54 9.13 11.15
CA LEU A 160 20.67 7.95 12.00
C LEU A 160 22.08 7.38 11.92
N PRO A 161 22.65 6.91 13.04
CA PRO A 161 23.90 6.20 13.03
C PRO A 161 23.80 5.04 12.03
N LYS A 162 24.66 5.07 11.02
CA LYS A 162 24.81 3.93 10.12
C LYS A 162 25.17 2.73 11.00
N PRO A 163 24.53 1.56 10.82
CA PRO A 163 25.00 0.35 11.45
C PRO A 163 26.50 0.31 11.21
N ARG A 164 27.30 0.11 12.27
CA ARG A 164 28.68 -0.31 12.07
C ARG A 164 28.54 -1.62 11.32
N THR A 165 28.57 -1.57 9.99
CA THR A 165 29.10 -2.69 9.22
C THR A 165 30.35 -3.04 10.00
N HIS A 166 30.39 -4.24 10.55
CA HIS A 166 31.67 -4.84 10.83
C HIS A 166 32.35 -4.85 9.46
N THR A 167 32.99 -3.73 9.10
CA THR A 167 34.16 -3.73 8.26
C THR A 167 35.00 -4.76 8.96
N ARG A 168 34.96 -5.98 8.39
CA ARG A 168 35.96 -7.01 8.57
C ARG A 168 37.25 -6.24 8.82
N ALA A 169 37.72 -6.31 10.06
CA ALA A 169 38.67 -5.45 10.77
C ALA A 169 39.39 -4.36 9.94
N LYS A 170 39.85 -3.29 10.59
CA LYS A 170 41.01 -2.55 10.06
C LYS A 170 42.14 -3.56 9.77
N VAL A 171 42.23 -4.04 8.54
CA VAL A 171 43.37 -4.79 8.04
C VAL A 171 44.09 -3.73 7.24
N ASN A 172 45.19 -3.24 7.80
CA ASN A 172 46.16 -2.40 7.11
C ASN A 172 46.71 -3.20 5.93
N ASN A 173 45.94 -3.34 4.84
CA ASN A 173 46.25 -4.22 3.73
C ASN A 173 46.47 -3.41 2.46
N ILE A 174 47.32 -3.96 1.60
CA ILE A 174 47.75 -3.40 0.32
C ILE A 174 46.56 -2.90 -0.54
N ASP A 175 45.39 -3.50 -0.38
CA ASP A 175 44.15 -3.11 -1.06
C ASP A 175 43.71 -1.66 -0.77
N ASP A 176 43.89 -1.15 0.45
CA ASP A 176 43.52 0.24 0.77
C ASP A 176 44.48 1.26 0.14
N ALA A 177 45.76 0.90 0.01
CA ALA A 177 46.76 1.70 -0.70
C ALA A 177 46.51 1.68 -2.21
N ILE A 178 46.14 0.53 -2.78
CA ILE A 178 45.73 0.39 -4.18
C ILE A 178 44.47 1.24 -4.44
N ASN A 179 43.45 1.15 -3.59
CA ASN A 179 42.22 1.91 -3.72
C ASN A 179 42.46 3.44 -3.65
N SER A 180 43.39 3.90 -2.81
CA SER A 180 43.76 5.32 -2.70
C SER A 180 44.54 5.85 -3.91
N LEU A 181 45.24 4.98 -4.63
CA LEU A 181 45.98 5.32 -5.86
C LEU A 181 45.09 5.32 -7.10
N ILE A 182 44.05 4.47 -7.13
CA ILE A 182 43.10 4.39 -8.25
C ILE A 182 42.16 5.59 -8.25
N ASP A 183 41.79 6.11 -7.08
CA ASP A 183 40.87 7.24 -6.96
C ASP A 183 41.34 8.27 -5.90
N PRO A 184 42.34 9.11 -6.24
CA PRO A 184 42.88 10.11 -5.31
C PRO A 184 41.89 11.22 -4.97
N ASN A 185 40.76 11.30 -5.69
CA ASN A 185 39.65 12.23 -5.46
C ASN A 185 38.41 11.55 -4.87
N ARG A 186 38.54 10.34 -4.29
CA ARG A 186 37.53 9.80 -3.37
C ARG A 186 37.53 10.59 -2.06
N ALA A 187 37.37 11.91 -2.17
CA ALA A 187 36.55 12.62 -1.20
C ALA A 187 35.30 11.75 -1.04
N VAL A 188 35.06 11.32 0.19
CA VAL A 188 33.75 10.83 0.58
C VAL A 188 32.85 12.07 0.51
N ASP A 189 32.55 12.53 -0.70
CA ASP A 189 31.31 13.22 -0.93
C ASP A 189 30.28 12.18 -0.49
N GLU A 190 29.75 12.37 0.71
CA GLU A 190 28.59 11.66 1.23
C GLU A 190 27.40 12.07 0.36
N GLU A 191 27.48 11.69 -0.92
CA GLU A 191 26.40 11.76 -1.88
C GLU A 191 25.23 11.05 -1.22
N ASP A 192 24.09 11.73 -1.25
CA ASP A 192 22.94 11.31 -0.47
C ASP A 192 22.48 9.90 -0.91
N GLU A 193 22.21 8.99 0.05
CA GLU A 193 21.84 7.60 -0.28
C GLU A 193 20.64 7.54 -1.23
N PHE A 194 19.68 8.47 -1.07
CA PHE A 194 18.53 8.57 -1.95
C PHE A 194 18.94 8.97 -3.36
N ASP A 195 19.82 9.95 -3.53
CA ASP A 195 20.28 10.39 -4.85
C ASP A 195 21.10 9.29 -5.55
N ILE A 196 21.96 8.59 -4.80
CA ILE A 196 22.70 7.44 -5.31
C ILE A 196 21.74 6.35 -5.76
N TRP A 197 20.80 5.94 -4.91
CA TRP A 197 19.80 4.95 -5.24
C TRP A 197 18.99 5.40 -6.47
N LYS A 198 18.56 6.67 -6.48
CA LYS A 198 17.72 7.24 -7.54
C LYS A 198 18.41 7.16 -8.90
N ARG A 199 19.71 7.43 -8.95
CA ARG A 199 20.52 7.39 -10.17
C ARG A 199 21.02 6.00 -10.57
N ARG A 200 21.42 5.15 -9.62
CA ARG A 200 22.15 3.89 -9.91
C ARG A 200 21.25 2.66 -10.06
N GLU A 201 20.19 2.53 -9.27
CA GLU A 201 19.33 1.36 -9.36
C GLU A 201 18.36 1.50 -10.56
N PRO A 202 18.28 0.50 -11.46
CA PRO A 202 17.34 0.54 -12.57
C PRO A 202 15.89 0.49 -12.07
N GLN A 203 14.98 1.06 -12.85
CA GLN A 203 13.55 0.93 -12.58
C GLN A 203 13.12 -0.52 -12.78
N VAL A 204 12.37 -1.02 -11.81
CA VAL A 204 11.93 -2.42 -11.79
C VAL A 204 10.73 -2.64 -12.73
N GLU A 205 10.76 -3.74 -13.49
CA GLU A 205 9.70 -4.11 -14.43
C GLU A 205 8.38 -4.52 -13.74
N ALA A 206 7.28 -4.35 -14.48
CA ALA A 206 5.95 -4.78 -14.04
C ALA A 206 5.93 -6.29 -13.78
N GLY A 207 5.34 -6.71 -12.66
CA GLY A 207 5.13 -8.14 -12.36
C GLY A 207 6.33 -8.89 -11.80
N SER A 208 7.51 -8.26 -11.73
CA SER A 208 8.67 -8.79 -11.01
C SER A 208 8.39 -8.90 -9.50
N ASP A 209 9.10 -9.79 -8.81
CA ASP A 209 8.94 -9.97 -7.37
C ASP A 209 9.29 -8.71 -6.57
N SER A 210 10.26 -7.93 -7.03
CA SER A 210 10.62 -6.64 -6.42
C SER A 210 9.52 -5.57 -6.58
N ALA A 211 8.73 -5.62 -7.65
CA ALA A 211 7.56 -4.75 -7.81
C ALA A 211 6.37 -5.19 -6.95
N LYS A 212 6.20 -6.50 -6.75
CA LYS A 212 5.11 -7.06 -5.91
C LYS A 212 5.41 -6.93 -4.42
N PHE A 213 6.68 -7.04 -4.04
CA PHE A 213 7.16 -7.02 -2.67
C PHE A 213 8.28 -5.99 -2.50
N PRO A 214 7.95 -4.69 -2.53
CA PRO A 214 8.95 -3.64 -2.42
C PRO A 214 9.69 -3.68 -1.08
N THR A 215 9.05 -4.18 0.00
CA THR A 215 9.73 -4.41 1.29
C THR A 215 10.85 -5.46 1.17
N LYS A 216 10.64 -6.57 0.46
CA LYS A 216 11.70 -7.57 0.21
C LYS A 216 12.86 -6.99 -0.59
N TYR A 217 12.55 -6.12 -1.57
CA TYR A 217 13.58 -5.40 -2.32
C TYR A 217 14.45 -4.53 -1.40
N TRP A 218 13.83 -3.75 -0.51
CA TRP A 218 14.56 -2.87 0.40
C TRP A 218 15.35 -3.63 1.49
N VAL A 219 14.85 -4.78 1.94
CA VAL A 219 15.62 -5.70 2.81
C VAL A 219 16.90 -6.16 2.10
N GLY A 220 16.82 -6.56 0.83
CA GLY A 220 17.98 -6.98 0.05
C GLY A 220 19.01 -5.87 -0.21
N LEU A 221 18.63 -4.61 -0.02
CA LEU A 221 19.48 -3.44 -0.24
C LEU A 221 20.02 -2.78 1.04
N GLN A 222 19.70 -3.32 2.22
CA GLN A 222 20.11 -2.74 3.52
C GLN A 222 21.63 -2.55 3.65
N ASP A 223 22.43 -3.44 3.07
CA ASP A 223 23.89 -3.33 3.12
C ASP A 223 24.42 -2.15 2.28
N ARG A 224 23.73 -1.82 1.18
CA ARG A 224 24.11 -0.75 0.25
C ARG A 224 23.54 0.60 0.67
N TYR A 225 22.31 0.62 1.18
CA TYR A 225 21.58 1.83 1.57
C TYR A 225 20.99 1.68 3.00
N PRO A 226 21.84 1.67 4.04
CA PRO A 226 21.44 1.29 5.39
C PRO A 226 20.42 2.23 6.05
N ASN A 227 20.42 3.52 5.71
CA ASN A 227 19.48 4.47 6.27
C ASN A 227 18.25 4.60 5.36
N LEU A 228 18.44 4.58 4.04
CA LEU A 228 17.32 4.67 3.09
C LEU A 228 16.40 3.45 3.18
N SER A 229 16.95 2.23 3.32
CA SER A 229 16.16 1.02 3.51
C SER A 229 15.28 1.11 4.76
N LYS A 230 15.71 1.78 5.84
CA LYS A 230 14.87 1.96 7.04
C LYS A 230 13.66 2.84 6.75
N LEU A 231 13.88 4.01 6.13
CA LEU A 231 12.79 4.90 5.72
C LEU A 231 11.82 4.16 4.79
N ALA A 232 12.36 3.46 3.79
CA ALA A 232 11.55 2.76 2.82
C ALA A 232 10.73 1.65 3.47
N LEU A 233 11.31 0.86 4.39
CA LEU A 233 10.58 -0.18 5.11
C LEU A 233 9.48 0.39 6.01
N ASP A 234 9.78 1.48 6.75
CA ASP A 234 8.79 2.14 7.60
C ASP A 234 7.61 2.65 6.77
N VAL A 235 7.89 3.39 5.70
CA VAL A 235 6.84 3.98 4.86
C VAL A 235 6.07 2.94 4.05
N LEU A 236 6.75 2.00 3.39
CA LEU A 236 6.10 1.00 2.53
C LEU A 236 5.32 -0.06 3.31
N SER A 237 5.55 -0.18 4.62
CA SER A 237 4.78 -1.06 5.50
C SER A 237 3.43 -0.48 5.92
N ILE A 238 3.19 0.83 5.67
CA ILE A 238 1.92 1.47 5.98
C ILE A 238 0.82 0.87 5.08
N PRO A 239 -0.27 0.34 5.65
CA PRO A 239 -1.39 -0.15 4.84
C PRO A 239 -2.10 1.02 4.15
N ALA A 240 -2.54 0.81 2.91
CA ALA A 240 -3.30 1.84 2.18
C ALA A 240 -4.66 2.16 2.79
N SER A 241 -5.28 1.19 3.48
CA SER A 241 -6.62 1.31 4.05
C SER A 241 -6.76 0.59 5.39
N SER A 242 -7.77 1.00 6.17
CA SER A 242 -8.21 0.31 7.39
C SER A 242 -8.90 -1.03 7.10
N CYS A 243 -9.13 -1.39 5.83
CA CYS A 243 -9.90 -2.58 5.46
C CYS A 243 -9.23 -3.88 5.90
N GLU A 244 -7.90 -3.95 6.03
CA GLU A 244 -7.21 -5.07 6.69
C GLU A 244 -7.63 -5.20 8.16
N CYS A 245 -7.69 -4.09 8.90
CA CYS A 245 -8.15 -4.07 10.27
C CYS A 245 -9.65 -4.41 10.37
N GLU A 246 -10.49 -3.83 9.51
CA GLU A 246 -11.94 -4.12 9.49
C GLU A 246 -12.21 -5.61 9.25
N ARG A 247 -11.47 -6.25 8.34
CA ARG A 247 -11.59 -7.70 8.14
C ARG A 247 -11.10 -8.50 9.34
N VAL A 248 -10.03 -8.06 10.01
CA VAL A 248 -9.65 -8.66 11.30
C VAL A 248 -10.81 -8.55 12.28
N PHE A 249 -11.46 -7.39 12.39
CA PHE A 249 -12.60 -7.21 13.27
C PHE A 249 -13.83 -8.03 12.85
N SER A 250 -14.11 -8.18 11.56
CA SER A 250 -15.18 -9.07 11.07
C SER A 250 -14.89 -10.54 11.39
N GLU A 251 -13.66 -11.01 11.12
CA GLU A 251 -13.21 -12.36 11.48
C GLU A 251 -13.31 -12.60 13.00
N LEU A 252 -13.04 -11.57 13.81
CA LEU A 252 -13.19 -11.62 15.27
C LEU A 252 -14.65 -11.53 15.72
N GLY A 253 -15.52 -10.85 14.96
CA GLY A 253 -16.96 -10.77 15.22
C GLY A 253 -17.61 -12.15 15.23
N ASP A 254 -17.26 -13.00 14.26
CA ASP A 254 -17.71 -14.40 14.21
C ASP A 254 -17.19 -15.22 15.41
N LEU A 255 -15.96 -14.94 15.85
CA LEU A 255 -15.36 -15.56 17.05
C LEU A 255 -16.03 -15.11 18.36
N LEU A 256 -16.58 -13.90 18.39
CA LEU A 256 -17.24 -13.26 19.52
C LEU A 256 -18.77 -13.48 19.51
N GLU A 257 -19.29 -14.35 18.64
CA GLU A 257 -20.71 -14.75 18.63
C GLU A 257 -21.24 -15.07 20.04
N PRO A 258 -22.57 -14.92 20.29
CA PRO A 258 -23.16 -14.84 21.64
C PRO A 258 -22.84 -15.99 22.61
N ARG A 259 -22.32 -17.11 22.13
CA ARG A 259 -21.93 -18.29 22.92
C ARG A 259 -20.54 -18.18 23.59
N ARG A 260 -19.70 -17.18 23.27
CA ARG A 260 -18.33 -17.04 23.81
C ARG A 260 -18.06 -15.71 24.55
N ARG A 261 -19.02 -15.25 25.37
CA ARG A 261 -18.96 -13.96 26.12
C ARG A 261 -17.90 -13.82 27.23
N LYS A 262 -16.92 -14.73 27.32
CA LYS A 262 -15.90 -14.75 28.39
C LYS A 262 -14.46 -14.86 27.86
N ILE A 263 -14.21 -14.40 26.64
CA ILE A 263 -12.83 -14.29 26.13
C ILE A 263 -12.33 -12.89 26.49
N SER A 264 -11.19 -12.81 27.18
CA SER A 264 -10.56 -11.52 27.46
C SER A 264 -9.94 -10.91 26.19
N PRO A 265 -9.83 -9.58 26.08
CA PRO A 265 -9.20 -8.93 24.92
C PRO A 265 -7.79 -9.44 24.63
N GLU A 266 -7.03 -9.76 25.67
CA GLU A 266 -5.64 -10.23 25.62
C GLU A 266 -5.58 -11.64 25.02
N LEU A 267 -6.47 -12.54 25.49
CA LEU A 267 -6.58 -13.88 24.92
C LEU A 267 -7.06 -13.84 23.47
N LEU A 268 -7.97 -12.91 23.13
CA LEU A 268 -8.42 -12.70 21.76
C LEU A 268 -7.27 -12.26 20.85
N ALA A 269 -6.46 -11.30 21.30
CA ALA A 269 -5.27 -10.83 20.60
C ALA A 269 -4.26 -11.96 20.40
N ALA A 270 -3.96 -12.74 21.45
CA ALA A 270 -3.04 -13.87 21.39
C ALA A 270 -3.51 -14.97 20.41
N ILE A 271 -4.81 -15.30 20.42
CA ILE A 271 -5.41 -16.24 19.46
C ILE A 271 -5.27 -15.70 18.04
N HIS A 272 -5.55 -14.41 17.83
CA HIS A 272 -5.45 -13.81 16.50
C HIS A 272 -4.00 -13.79 15.99
N CYS A 273 -3.04 -13.34 16.81
CA CYS A 273 -1.61 -13.38 16.51
C CYS A 273 -1.15 -14.79 16.14
N SER A 274 -1.51 -15.80 16.95
CA SER A 274 -1.18 -17.20 16.69
C SER A 274 -1.74 -17.70 15.36
N ARG A 275 -3.00 -17.34 15.03
CA ARG A 275 -3.61 -17.70 13.73
C ARG A 275 -2.91 -17.01 12.57
N ARG A 276 -2.53 -15.74 12.71
CA ARG A 276 -1.84 -14.97 11.67
C ARG A 276 -0.42 -15.48 11.44
N TRP A 277 0.33 -15.78 12.51
CA TRP A 277 1.66 -16.38 12.44
C TRP A 277 1.62 -17.74 11.76
N ARG A 278 0.67 -18.61 12.13
CA ARG A 278 0.50 -19.91 11.47
C ARG A 278 0.18 -19.78 9.98
N LYS A 279 -0.71 -18.85 9.60
CA LYS A 279 -1.00 -18.55 8.19
C LYS A 279 0.22 -18.01 7.43
N ALA A 280 1.09 -17.28 8.11
CA ALA A 280 2.35 -16.77 7.55
C ALA A 280 3.49 -17.80 7.57
N GLY A 281 3.23 -19.05 7.96
CA GLY A 281 4.22 -20.13 7.99
C GLY A 281 5.11 -20.16 9.23
N PHE A 282 4.82 -19.33 10.24
CA PHE A 282 5.53 -19.36 11.52
C PHE A 282 4.89 -20.40 12.45
N GLY A 283 5.71 -21.28 13.04
CA GLY A 283 5.26 -22.29 14.00
C GLY A 283 5.02 -23.70 13.43
N SER A 284 5.54 -24.01 12.23
CA SER A 284 5.64 -25.37 11.70
C SER A 284 6.98 -26.03 12.01
N SER A 285 7.53 -25.81 13.21
CA SER A 285 8.32 -26.88 13.81
C SER A 285 7.31 -27.96 14.15
N GLU A 286 7.59 -29.22 13.80
CA GLU A 286 6.92 -30.37 14.39
C GLU A 286 6.75 -30.09 15.88
N ILE A 287 5.54 -29.71 16.30
CA ILE A 287 5.18 -29.75 17.69
C ILE A 287 5.06 -31.24 17.91
N ASP A 288 6.19 -31.85 18.27
CA ASP A 288 6.26 -33.13 18.94
C ASP A 288 5.05 -33.18 19.86
N GLU A 289 4.20 -34.22 19.75
CA GLU A 289 2.86 -34.36 20.37
C GLU A 289 2.85 -34.27 21.92
N LYS A 290 3.83 -33.63 22.53
CA LYS A 290 3.99 -33.45 23.95
C LYS A 290 3.20 -32.25 24.44
N GLU A 291 2.07 -32.65 25.02
CA GLU A 291 1.31 -32.00 26.08
C GLU A 291 0.31 -30.94 25.59
N GLN A 292 -0.95 -31.39 25.51
CA GLN A 292 -2.11 -30.52 25.62
C GLN A 292 -2.07 -29.79 26.97
N LEU A 293 -1.33 -28.68 27.02
CA LEU A 293 -1.31 -27.79 28.18
C LEU A 293 -2.69 -27.13 28.30
N THR A 294 -3.29 -27.21 29.48
CA THR A 294 -4.55 -26.52 29.78
C THR A 294 -4.36 -25.00 29.78
N VAL A 295 -5.44 -24.24 29.63
CA VAL A 295 -5.42 -22.76 29.63
C VAL A 295 -4.72 -22.21 30.87
N GLU A 296 -4.91 -22.83 32.03
CA GLU A 296 -4.25 -22.47 33.29
C GLU A 296 -2.73 -22.68 33.24
N GLN A 297 -2.28 -23.76 32.60
CA GLN A 297 -0.84 -24.04 32.42
C GLN A 297 -0.20 -23.08 31.41
N LEU A 298 -0.95 -22.64 30.38
CA LEU A 298 -0.50 -21.61 29.45
C LEU A 298 -0.32 -20.26 30.12
N ILE A 299 -1.29 -19.83 30.94
CA ILE A 299 -1.20 -18.58 31.72
C ILE A 299 0.01 -18.63 32.64
N SER A 300 0.19 -19.73 33.37
CA SER A 300 1.33 -19.90 34.28
C SER A 300 2.69 -19.94 33.58
N LYS A 301 2.78 -20.59 32.41
CA LYS A 301 4.04 -20.78 31.68
C LYS A 301 4.53 -19.51 30.99
N TYR A 302 3.61 -18.69 30.48
CA TYR A 302 3.94 -17.48 29.73
C TYR A 302 3.68 -16.20 30.52
N HIS A 303 3.29 -16.32 31.80
CA HIS A 303 2.97 -15.22 32.69
C HIS A 303 2.04 -14.19 32.03
N VAL A 304 1.02 -14.66 31.31
CA VAL A 304 0.13 -13.80 30.52
C VAL A 304 -0.66 -12.83 31.41
N ASP A 305 -0.82 -13.19 32.68
CA ASP A 305 -1.47 -12.44 33.75
C ASP A 305 -0.66 -11.23 34.25
N THR A 306 0.63 -11.11 33.94
CA THR A 306 1.46 -9.95 34.34
C THR A 306 1.56 -8.87 33.26
N TRP A 307 0.89 -9.05 32.13
CA TRP A 307 0.95 -8.12 31.00
C TRP A 307 0.08 -6.87 31.20
N ASP A 308 -0.80 -6.87 32.21
CA ASP A 308 -1.69 -5.76 32.53
C ASP A 308 -1.03 -4.67 33.43
N GLU A 309 0.23 -4.86 33.85
CA GLU A 309 0.96 -3.90 34.70
C GLU A 309 1.97 -2.99 33.94
N GLY A 310 1.84 -2.87 32.61
CA GLY A 310 2.74 -2.08 31.75
C GLY A 310 2.10 -0.86 31.10
#